data_AF-A0AAU3HYK7-F1
#
_entry.id   AF-A0AAU3HYK7-F1
#
_cell.length_a   1.000
_cell.length_b   1.000
_cell.length_c   1.000
_cell.angle_alpha   90.00
_cell.angle_beta   90.00
_cell.angle_gamma   90.00
#
_symmetry.space_group_name_H-M   'P 1'
#
loop_
_entity.id
_entity.type
_entity.pdbx_description
1 polymer ?
#
loop_
_entity_poly.entity_id
_entity_poly.type
_entity_poly.pdbx_seq_one_letter_code
_entity_poly.pdbx_strand_id
1 'polypeptide(L)'
;MSYVGPDFDPPQPRRSRRGPLTVALAALVPGALAGYVVWQAVGDDSGGGSDRAVPASSSSAPGSVSPSSRASASTTDDAKPSDSSTPAPSSSSSSSSSSSKPAASGSLKGKVIVIDPGHNPDNFRHTSEINRKVNIGTNWKECDTTGTSTNAGYTEARFTLDVAHRMRAILEKQGATVKLTQDGDRSFGPCVDERARIGNTAHADAVVSLHADGSAVGNRGFHVILPASVHAGAADTRPIAASSRDLGERIAGLFVRETGSAPSNYVGDGTGLVVRKDLGGLNLSTVPKVFIECGNMRDTKDAALLTSGAWREKAARGISEGIVGFLHG
;
A
#
# COMPACT_ATOMS: atom_id res chain seq x y z
N MET A 1 15.38 75.52 -30.44
CA MET A 1 15.55 74.45 -31.44
C MET A 1 14.87 73.19 -30.91
N SER A 2 13.77 72.78 -31.54
CA SER A 2 13.06 71.54 -31.20
C SER A 2 13.48 70.49 -32.23
N TYR A 3 14.07 69.38 -31.77
CA TYR A 3 14.40 68.24 -32.61
C TYR A 3 13.45 67.09 -32.23
N VAL A 4 12.55 66.76 -33.16
CA VAL A 4 11.61 65.64 -33.07
C VAL A 4 12.26 64.48 -33.83
N GLY A 5 12.57 63.39 -33.12
CA GLY A 5 13.07 62.16 -33.72
C GLY A 5 11.95 61.37 -34.40
N PRO A 6 12.27 60.45 -35.33
CA PRO A 6 11.29 59.79 -36.19
C PRO A 6 10.48 58.72 -35.44
N ASP A 7 9.20 58.66 -35.78
CA ASP A 7 8.22 57.66 -35.33
C ASP A 7 8.63 56.25 -35.77
N PHE A 8 8.58 55.30 -34.82
CA PHE A 8 8.70 53.87 -35.10
C PHE A 8 7.32 53.28 -35.36
N ASP A 9 7.10 52.76 -36.56
CA ASP A 9 5.92 51.93 -36.87
C ASP A 9 5.95 50.63 -36.06
N PRO A 10 4.82 50.18 -35.47
CA PRO A 10 4.75 48.92 -34.76
C PRO A 10 4.75 47.72 -35.73
N PRO A 11 5.37 46.58 -35.35
CA PRO A 11 5.47 45.41 -36.22
C PRO A 11 4.12 44.69 -36.37
N GLN A 12 3.76 44.33 -37.61
CA GLN A 12 2.57 43.51 -37.87
C GLN A 12 2.76 42.04 -37.42
N PRO A 13 1.69 41.38 -36.93
CA PRO A 13 1.77 40.00 -36.48
C PRO A 13 1.84 39.00 -37.63
N ARG A 14 2.86 38.14 -37.62
CA ARG A 14 2.96 36.95 -38.49
C ARG A 14 1.92 35.90 -38.08
N ARG A 15 0.94 35.64 -38.96
CA ARG A 15 0.04 34.48 -38.85
C ARG A 15 0.82 33.18 -39.09
N SER A 16 1.01 32.39 -38.03
CA SER A 16 1.46 30.99 -38.14
C SER A 16 0.24 30.07 -38.26
N ARG A 17 0.09 29.41 -39.41
CA ARG A 17 -0.81 28.27 -39.59
C ARG A 17 -0.18 27.04 -38.95
N ARG A 18 -0.80 26.47 -37.92
CA ARG A 18 -0.59 25.07 -37.50
C ARG A 18 -1.95 24.44 -37.27
N GLY A 19 -2.30 23.48 -38.13
CA GLY A 19 -3.47 22.62 -37.95
C GLY A 19 -3.24 21.58 -36.84
N PRO A 20 -4.30 20.95 -36.34
CA PRO A 20 -4.21 20.02 -35.22
C PRO A 20 -3.58 18.69 -35.66
N LEU A 21 -2.50 18.30 -34.99
CA LEU A 21 -1.96 16.94 -34.99
C LEU A 21 -2.71 16.15 -33.91
N THR A 22 -3.66 15.31 -34.32
CA THR A 22 -4.25 14.27 -33.47
C THR A 22 -3.22 13.17 -33.22
N VAL A 23 -2.74 13.07 -31.99
CA VAL A 23 -1.93 11.95 -31.50
C VAL A 23 -2.87 10.84 -31.05
N ALA A 24 -2.92 9.73 -31.80
CA ALA A 24 -3.56 8.51 -31.36
C ALA A 24 -2.55 7.69 -30.53
N LEU A 25 -2.72 7.67 -29.21
CA LEU A 25 -2.01 6.75 -28.31
C LEU A 25 -2.79 5.44 -28.24
N ALA A 26 -2.30 4.42 -28.94
CA ALA A 26 -2.75 3.05 -28.80
C ALA A 26 -2.20 2.46 -27.49
N ALA A 27 -3.09 2.03 -26.60
CA ALA A 27 -2.73 1.26 -25.42
C ALA A 27 -2.34 -0.16 -25.83
N LEU A 28 -1.04 -0.46 -25.81
CA LEU A 28 -0.53 -1.83 -25.92
C LEU A 28 -0.59 -2.50 -24.55
N VAL A 29 -1.44 -3.51 -24.43
CA VAL A 29 -1.45 -4.50 -23.35
C VAL A 29 -0.52 -5.65 -23.78
N PRO A 30 0.54 -5.98 -23.04
CA PRO A 30 1.17 -7.29 -23.17
C PRO A 30 0.55 -8.24 -22.15
N GLY A 31 -0.23 -9.19 -22.67
CA GLY A 31 -0.59 -10.40 -21.94
C GLY A 31 0.65 -11.27 -21.72
N ALA A 32 0.99 -11.52 -20.46
CA ALA A 32 1.98 -12.49 -20.07
C ALA A 32 1.27 -13.75 -19.56
N LEU A 33 0.92 -14.66 -20.46
CA LEU A 33 0.49 -16.02 -20.15
C LEU A 33 0.70 -16.91 -21.39
N ALA A 34 1.95 -17.32 -21.64
CA ALA A 34 2.31 -18.53 -22.38
C ALA A 34 3.84 -18.67 -22.40
N GLY A 35 4.39 -19.56 -21.58
CA GLY A 35 5.84 -19.76 -21.59
C GLY A 35 6.35 -20.74 -20.55
N TYR A 36 5.73 -21.92 -20.40
CA TYR A 36 6.41 -23.05 -19.77
C TYR A 36 5.76 -24.40 -20.10
N VAL A 37 5.87 -24.86 -21.35
CA VAL A 37 6.02 -26.29 -21.72
C VAL A 37 6.69 -26.32 -23.09
N VAL A 38 7.56 -27.29 -23.32
CA VAL A 38 8.30 -27.62 -24.57
C VAL A 38 9.75 -27.11 -24.61
N TRP A 39 10.60 -27.78 -23.84
CA TRP A 39 11.94 -28.16 -24.34
C TRP A 39 12.24 -29.58 -23.89
N GLN A 40 11.77 -30.55 -24.67
CA GLN A 40 12.37 -31.88 -24.83
C GLN A 40 11.86 -32.45 -26.15
N ALA A 41 12.64 -32.28 -27.21
CA ALA A 41 12.69 -33.21 -28.33
C ALA A 41 13.81 -32.78 -29.30
N VAL A 42 14.53 -33.80 -29.77
CA VAL A 42 15.44 -33.83 -30.93
C VAL A 42 16.90 -33.45 -30.66
N GLY A 43 17.72 -34.50 -30.58
CA GLY A 43 19.17 -34.43 -30.65
C GLY A 43 19.83 -35.81 -30.53
N ASP A 44 19.34 -36.82 -31.26
CA ASP A 44 20.10 -38.03 -31.60
C ASP A 44 20.51 -37.89 -33.08
N ASP A 45 21.81 -37.97 -33.39
CA ASP A 45 22.38 -39.07 -34.20
C ASP A 45 23.93 -38.93 -34.39
N SER A 46 24.62 -40.00 -33.99
CA SER A 46 25.78 -40.71 -34.59
C SER A 46 27.19 -40.11 -34.84
N GLY A 47 28.16 -40.80 -34.21
CA GLY A 47 29.38 -41.37 -34.84
C GLY A 47 30.70 -40.60 -34.61
N GLY A 48 31.85 -41.16 -34.20
CA GLY A 48 32.30 -42.52 -33.89
C GLY A 48 33.86 -42.56 -33.83
N GLY A 49 34.43 -43.43 -32.97
CA GLY A 49 35.83 -43.93 -32.96
C GLY A 49 36.90 -43.02 -32.31
N SER A 50 37.92 -43.48 -31.56
CA SER A 50 38.41 -44.82 -31.19
C SER A 50 39.55 -44.69 -30.14
N ASP A 51 39.58 -45.65 -29.20
CA ASP A 51 40.72 -46.33 -28.54
C ASP A 51 41.83 -45.61 -27.73
N ARG A 52 41.87 -45.90 -26.41
CA ARG A 52 42.95 -46.63 -25.71
C ARG A 52 42.65 -46.93 -24.22
N ALA A 53 42.13 -48.14 -23.94
CA ALA A 53 42.78 -49.25 -23.18
C ALA A 53 44.06 -48.94 -22.35
N VAL A 54 44.36 -49.38 -21.10
CA VAL A 54 43.78 -50.25 -20.03
C VAL A 54 44.59 -50.00 -18.69
N PRO A 55 44.54 -50.80 -17.57
CA PRO A 55 43.89 -50.47 -16.29
C PRO A 55 44.81 -50.53 -15.02
N ALA A 56 44.23 -50.38 -13.82
CA ALA A 56 44.57 -51.23 -12.67
C ALA A 56 43.45 -51.26 -11.61
N SER A 57 43.10 -52.47 -11.22
CA SER A 57 42.05 -52.87 -10.28
C SER A 57 42.47 -52.72 -8.81
N SER A 58 41.50 -52.56 -7.89
CA SER A 58 41.28 -53.54 -6.81
C SER A 58 40.05 -53.21 -5.96
N SER A 59 39.33 -54.30 -5.72
CA SER A 59 38.10 -54.54 -4.98
C SER A 59 38.30 -54.59 -3.46
N SER A 60 37.26 -54.27 -2.68
CA SER A 60 36.69 -55.13 -1.61
C SER A 60 35.44 -54.51 -0.97
N ALA A 61 34.51 -55.37 -0.59
CA ALA A 61 33.10 -55.11 -0.30
C ALA A 61 32.81 -55.00 1.23
N PRO A 62 31.56 -55.13 1.77
CA PRO A 62 31.02 -54.21 2.78
C PRO A 62 30.81 -54.86 4.17
N GLY A 63 30.49 -54.03 5.19
CA GLY A 63 30.08 -54.48 6.52
C GLY A 63 28.77 -53.82 6.97
N SER A 64 27.71 -54.62 7.04
CA SER A 64 26.45 -54.29 7.73
C SER A 64 26.52 -54.76 9.18
N VAL A 65 25.90 -54.02 10.11
CA VAL A 65 25.11 -54.57 11.24
C VAL A 65 24.21 -53.47 11.81
N SER A 66 22.95 -53.82 12.05
CA SER A 66 21.91 -53.03 12.73
C SER A 66 21.64 -53.62 14.15
N PRO A 67 20.48 -53.41 14.82
CA PRO A 67 20.28 -52.49 15.96
C PRO A 67 19.76 -53.20 17.25
N SER A 68 19.54 -52.47 18.37
CA SER A 68 18.59 -52.83 19.47
C SER A 68 18.62 -51.76 20.59
N SER A 69 17.49 -51.09 20.93
CA SER A 69 16.46 -51.41 21.96
C SER A 69 16.90 -51.13 23.41
N ARG A 70 16.12 -50.78 24.45
CA ARG A 70 14.76 -50.25 24.75
C ARG A 70 14.65 -50.29 26.30
N ALA A 71 13.94 -49.34 26.94
CA ALA A 71 13.30 -49.42 28.30
C ALA A 71 14.23 -49.52 29.56
N SER A 72 13.89 -49.14 30.80
CA SER A 72 12.69 -48.65 31.51
C SER A 72 13.08 -48.16 32.94
N ALA A 73 12.25 -47.30 33.56
CA ALA A 73 11.76 -47.24 34.98
C ALA A 73 12.70 -47.60 36.17
N SER A 74 12.88 -46.88 37.30
CA SER A 74 12.02 -46.21 38.32
C SER A 74 12.27 -46.83 39.72
N THR A 75 12.44 -46.04 40.79
CA THR A 75 12.20 -46.35 42.24
C THR A 75 12.23 -44.99 43.00
N THR A 76 11.15 -44.45 43.61
CA THR A 76 10.51 -44.71 44.95
C THR A 76 11.47 -44.48 46.13
N ASP A 77 11.19 -43.85 47.27
CA ASP A 77 10.03 -43.20 47.95
C ASP A 77 10.64 -42.23 49.01
N ASP A 78 9.96 -41.20 49.53
CA ASP A 78 9.29 -41.28 50.84
C ASP A 78 8.25 -40.13 51.06
N ALA A 79 7.16 -40.51 51.72
CA ALA A 79 5.94 -39.75 52.06
C ALA A 79 6.12 -38.80 53.27
N LYS A 80 5.22 -37.91 53.72
CA LYS A 80 3.74 -37.82 53.83
C LYS A 80 3.38 -36.38 54.40
N PRO A 81 2.13 -35.98 54.74
CA PRO A 81 1.31 -35.03 53.96
C PRO A 81 0.66 -33.88 54.78
N SER A 82 -0.09 -33.00 54.09
CA SER A 82 -1.40 -32.51 54.58
C SER A 82 -2.19 -31.78 53.49
N ASP A 83 -3.34 -32.36 53.14
CA ASP A 83 -4.68 -31.79 52.81
C ASP A 83 -4.80 -30.36 52.25
N SER A 84 -5.73 -30.00 51.36
CA SER A 84 -6.85 -30.61 50.63
C SER A 84 -7.33 -29.43 49.74
N SER A 85 -7.64 -29.50 48.44
CA SER A 85 -8.91 -29.91 47.85
C SER A 85 -9.05 -29.19 46.48
N THR A 86 -9.52 -29.91 45.45
CA THR A 86 -9.69 -29.48 44.03
C THR A 86 -11.00 -28.65 43.85
N PRO A 87 -11.17 -27.83 42.78
CA PRO A 87 -11.76 -28.37 41.53
C PRO A 87 -11.34 -27.73 40.18
N ALA A 88 -11.51 -28.54 39.12
CA ALA A 88 -11.77 -28.36 37.67
C ALA A 88 -11.46 -27.04 36.88
N PRO A 89 -11.10 -27.14 35.58
CA PRO A 89 -10.75 -25.99 34.74
C PRO A 89 -11.98 -25.38 34.03
N SER A 90 -12.12 -24.05 34.14
CA SER A 90 -13.10 -23.28 33.37
C SER A 90 -12.46 -22.73 32.10
N SER A 91 -13.06 -23.07 30.97
CA SER A 91 -12.82 -22.50 29.65
C SER A 91 -13.12 -20.99 29.63
N SER A 92 -12.10 -20.16 29.39
CA SER A 92 -12.27 -18.72 29.15
C SER A 92 -12.07 -18.40 27.66
N SER A 93 -13.18 -18.22 26.96
CA SER A 93 -13.25 -17.54 25.66
C SER A 93 -13.03 -16.04 25.87
N SER A 94 -11.85 -15.53 25.49
CA SER A 94 -11.56 -14.09 25.47
C SER A 94 -11.77 -13.53 24.07
N SER A 95 -12.96 -13.00 23.81
CA SER A 95 -13.23 -12.06 22.72
C SER A 95 -12.62 -10.70 23.08
N SER A 96 -11.47 -10.37 22.51
CA SER A 96 -10.82 -9.07 22.67
C SER A 96 -11.44 -8.05 21.68
N SER A 97 -12.51 -7.39 22.11
CA SER A 97 -12.92 -6.12 21.49
C SER A 97 -11.97 -5.02 21.98
N SER A 98 -11.03 -4.60 21.13
CA SER A 98 -10.14 -3.46 21.36
C SER A 98 -10.92 -2.15 21.27
N SER A 99 -11.62 -1.79 22.34
CA SER A 99 -12.17 -0.45 22.50
C SER A 99 -11.04 0.51 22.86
N SER A 100 -10.58 1.33 21.91
CA SER A 100 -9.64 2.42 22.15
C SER A 100 -10.24 3.43 23.14
N LYS A 101 -9.52 3.69 24.22
CA LYS A 101 -9.91 4.64 25.27
C LYS A 101 -9.83 6.08 24.71
N PRO A 102 -10.84 6.95 24.92
CA PRO A 102 -10.75 8.33 24.45
C PRO A 102 -9.60 9.07 25.14
N ALA A 103 -8.74 9.70 24.35
CA ALA A 103 -7.70 10.58 24.85
C ALA A 103 -8.34 11.84 25.50
N ALA A 104 -7.99 12.12 26.76
CA ALA A 104 -8.70 13.09 27.59
C ALA A 104 -8.30 14.57 27.34
N SER A 105 -7.20 14.82 26.62
CA SER A 105 -6.62 16.14 26.34
C SER A 105 -5.82 16.14 25.04
N GLY A 106 -5.64 17.32 24.42
CA GLY A 106 -4.83 17.50 23.21
C GLY A 106 -5.49 18.39 22.16
N SER A 107 -4.70 18.85 21.17
CA SER A 107 -5.11 19.76 20.09
C SER A 107 -6.14 19.15 19.13
N LEU A 108 -6.32 17.83 19.14
CA LEU A 108 -7.28 17.09 18.32
C LEU A 108 -8.43 16.48 19.14
N LYS A 109 -8.64 16.93 20.39
CA LYS A 109 -9.72 16.41 21.24
C LYS A 109 -11.07 16.51 20.52
N GLY A 110 -11.79 15.38 20.47
CA GLY A 110 -13.10 15.27 19.83
C GLY A 110 -13.06 15.11 18.31
N LYS A 111 -11.86 15.11 17.70
CA LYS A 111 -11.69 14.82 16.27
C LYS A 111 -11.64 13.32 16.02
N VAL A 112 -12.27 12.88 14.94
CA VAL A 112 -12.24 11.50 14.45
C VAL A 112 -11.47 11.46 13.15
N ILE A 113 -10.39 10.68 13.12
CA ILE A 113 -9.56 10.48 11.93
C ILE A 113 -9.62 9.02 11.54
N VAL A 114 -9.89 8.74 10.28
CA VAL A 114 -9.84 7.37 9.74
C VAL A 114 -8.62 7.22 8.85
N ILE A 115 -7.81 6.21 9.13
CA ILE A 115 -6.64 5.86 8.34
C ILE A 115 -6.96 4.55 7.63
N ASP A 116 -6.80 4.56 6.31
CA ASP A 116 -7.04 3.41 5.46
C ASP A 116 -5.70 2.85 4.97
N PRO A 117 -5.07 1.90 5.71
CA PRO A 117 -3.91 1.19 5.20
C PRO A 117 -4.34 0.34 4.00
N GLY A 118 -3.92 0.77 2.80
CA GLY A 118 -4.27 0.15 1.53
C GLY A 118 -3.89 -1.33 1.48
N HIS A 119 -4.74 -2.12 0.81
CA HIS A 119 -4.63 -3.58 0.68
C HIS A 119 -4.71 -4.32 2.02
N ASN A 120 -4.46 -5.63 1.99
CA ASN A 120 -4.32 -6.47 3.18
C ASN A 120 -3.15 -7.45 3.05
N PRO A 121 -2.49 -7.82 4.16
CA PRO A 121 -1.33 -8.71 4.15
C PRO A 121 -1.57 -10.04 3.41
N ASP A 122 -2.74 -10.66 3.59
CA ASP A 122 -3.03 -12.00 3.08
C ASP A 122 -3.89 -12.05 1.81
N ASN A 123 -4.18 -10.89 1.18
CA ASN A 123 -5.01 -10.83 -0.04
C ASN A 123 -4.51 -11.79 -1.15
N PHE A 124 -3.20 -12.02 -1.25
CA PHE A 124 -2.61 -12.95 -2.25
C PHE A 124 -3.05 -14.41 -2.09
N ARG A 125 -3.59 -14.80 -0.92
CA ARG A 125 -4.17 -16.12 -0.64
C ARG A 125 -5.68 -16.20 -0.93
N HIS A 126 -6.32 -15.07 -1.20
CA HIS A 126 -7.77 -14.91 -1.30
C HIS A 126 -8.19 -14.25 -2.63
N THR A 127 -7.56 -14.68 -3.72
CA THR A 127 -7.73 -14.06 -5.04
C THR A 127 -9.17 -14.12 -5.54
N SER A 128 -9.93 -15.17 -5.20
CA SER A 128 -11.33 -15.29 -5.61
C SER A 128 -12.23 -14.25 -4.92
N GLU A 129 -11.98 -14.02 -3.64
CA GLU A 129 -12.75 -13.14 -2.78
C GLU A 129 -12.48 -11.67 -3.12
N ILE A 130 -11.21 -11.29 -3.33
CA ILE A 130 -10.83 -9.92 -3.69
C ILE A 130 -11.19 -9.58 -5.15
N ASN A 131 -11.29 -10.56 -6.05
CA ASN A 131 -11.71 -10.34 -7.43
C ASN A 131 -13.23 -10.16 -7.59
N ARG A 132 -14.04 -10.45 -6.56
CA ARG A 132 -15.48 -10.20 -6.58
C ARG A 132 -15.75 -8.73 -6.86
N LYS A 133 -16.67 -8.44 -7.77
CA LYS A 133 -17.01 -7.06 -8.12
C LYS A 133 -17.85 -6.38 -7.04
N VAL A 134 -17.49 -5.15 -6.71
CA VAL A 134 -18.24 -4.23 -5.85
C VAL A 134 -18.58 -2.96 -6.62
N ASN A 135 -19.71 -2.34 -6.25
CA ASN A 135 -20.16 -1.10 -6.88
C ASN A 135 -19.42 0.08 -6.24
N ILE A 136 -18.67 0.82 -7.04
CA ILE A 136 -17.88 1.97 -6.59
C ILE A 136 -18.58 3.32 -6.83
N GLY A 137 -19.91 3.30 -6.97
CA GLY A 137 -20.77 4.44 -7.21
C GLY A 137 -20.91 4.78 -8.69
N THR A 138 -19.80 4.85 -9.41
CA THR A 138 -19.76 5.21 -10.85
C THR A 138 -19.72 4.00 -11.78
N ASN A 139 -19.21 2.87 -11.31
CA ASN A 139 -19.00 1.63 -12.07
C ASN A 139 -18.74 0.47 -11.09
N TRP A 140 -18.41 -0.72 -11.61
CA TRP A 140 -17.99 -1.86 -10.81
C TRP A 140 -16.47 -2.06 -10.89
N LYS A 141 -15.84 -2.43 -9.77
CA LYS A 141 -14.42 -2.80 -9.69
C LYS A 141 -14.25 -3.99 -8.74
N GLU A 142 -13.08 -4.60 -8.76
CA GLU A 142 -12.65 -5.63 -7.80
C GLU A 142 -12.84 -5.12 -6.36
N CYS A 143 -13.18 -6.04 -5.46
CA CYS A 143 -13.33 -5.79 -4.03
C CYS A 143 -12.04 -5.19 -3.45
N ASP A 144 -10.90 -5.82 -3.72
CA ASP A 144 -9.57 -5.32 -3.32
C ASP A 144 -8.51 -5.86 -4.29
N THR A 145 -7.25 -5.47 -4.10
CA THR A 145 -6.10 -6.04 -4.81
C THR A 145 -5.00 -6.41 -3.81
N THR A 146 -3.97 -7.12 -4.26
CA THR A 146 -2.82 -7.47 -3.41
C THR A 146 -1.90 -6.29 -3.09
N GLY A 147 -2.01 -5.20 -3.85
CA GLY A 147 -0.99 -4.15 -3.90
C GLY A 147 0.26 -4.60 -4.65
N THR A 148 1.24 -3.69 -4.73
CA THR A 148 2.57 -3.95 -5.31
C THR A 148 3.57 -4.44 -4.25
N SER A 149 4.84 -4.55 -4.64
CA SER A 149 5.95 -4.85 -3.74
C SER A 149 7.23 -4.21 -4.23
N THR A 150 8.21 -4.09 -3.35
CA THR A 150 9.59 -3.88 -3.81
C THR A 150 10.12 -5.12 -4.52
N ASN A 151 11.21 -4.95 -5.29
CA ASN A 151 11.89 -6.08 -5.93
C ASN A 151 12.48 -7.09 -4.92
N ALA A 152 12.69 -6.66 -3.67
CA ALA A 152 13.12 -7.52 -2.57
C ALA A 152 11.96 -8.18 -1.79
N GLY A 153 10.71 -8.00 -2.24
CA GLY A 153 9.54 -8.64 -1.63
C GLY A 153 8.93 -7.92 -0.42
N TYR A 154 9.31 -6.67 -0.14
CA TYR A 154 8.59 -5.86 0.86
C TYR A 154 7.27 -5.39 0.25
N THR A 155 6.15 -5.93 0.73
CA THR A 155 4.82 -5.70 0.16
C THR A 155 4.27 -4.32 0.52
N GLU A 156 3.46 -3.76 -0.37
CA GLU A 156 2.74 -2.51 -0.13
C GLU A 156 1.85 -2.62 1.10
N ALA A 157 1.07 -3.70 1.25
CA ALA A 157 0.22 -3.92 2.42
C ALA A 157 0.99 -3.89 3.76
N ARG A 158 2.24 -4.35 3.77
CA ARG A 158 3.10 -4.28 4.98
C ARG A 158 3.62 -2.87 5.20
N PHE A 159 3.92 -2.13 4.14
CA PHE A 159 4.31 -0.72 4.21
C PHE A 159 3.18 0.15 4.76
N THR A 160 1.98 0.06 4.18
CA THR A 160 0.83 0.89 4.53
C THR A 160 0.37 0.65 5.96
N LEU A 161 0.36 -0.61 6.42
CA LEU A 161 0.00 -0.96 7.79
C LEU A 161 1.01 -0.41 8.82
N ASP A 162 2.31 -0.51 8.55
CA ASP A 162 3.36 0.05 9.43
C ASP A 162 3.22 1.58 9.56
N VAL A 163 3.01 2.28 8.44
CA VAL A 163 2.78 3.75 8.46
C VAL A 163 1.48 4.10 9.19
N ALA A 164 0.39 3.34 8.98
CA ALA A 164 -0.88 3.56 9.67
C ALA A 164 -0.74 3.45 11.19
N HIS A 165 0.01 2.46 11.69
CA HIS A 165 0.25 2.29 13.13
C HIS A 165 1.02 3.45 13.74
N ARG A 166 2.05 3.96 13.03
CA ARG A 166 2.81 5.13 13.45
C ARG A 166 1.91 6.38 13.50
N MET A 167 1.13 6.59 12.46
CA MET A 167 0.18 7.71 12.40
C MET A 167 -0.86 7.64 13.52
N ARG A 168 -1.42 6.45 13.80
CA ARG A 168 -2.33 6.23 14.93
C ARG A 168 -1.70 6.70 16.24
N ALA A 169 -0.48 6.25 16.53
CA ALA A 169 0.23 6.65 17.74
C ALA A 169 0.47 8.17 17.82
N ILE A 170 0.84 8.81 16.71
CA ILE A 170 1.07 10.26 16.64
C ILE A 170 -0.22 11.04 16.91
N LEU A 171 -1.32 10.67 16.23
CA LEU A 171 -2.59 11.39 16.29
C LEU A 171 -3.36 11.15 17.61
N GLU A 172 -3.33 9.93 18.14
CA GLU A 172 -3.93 9.62 19.46
C GLU A 172 -3.22 10.37 20.59
N LYS A 173 -1.89 10.52 20.50
CA LYS A 173 -1.11 11.35 21.45
C LYS A 173 -1.54 12.82 21.43
N GLN A 174 -2.08 13.30 20.30
CA GLN A 174 -2.63 14.65 20.15
C GLN A 174 -4.11 14.76 20.53
N GLY A 175 -4.75 13.68 20.96
CA GLY A 175 -6.14 13.69 21.45
C GLY A 175 -7.19 13.22 20.45
N ALA A 176 -6.80 12.81 19.23
CA ALA A 176 -7.75 12.32 18.23
C ALA A 176 -8.26 10.93 18.58
N THR A 177 -9.50 10.64 18.17
CA THR A 177 -9.99 9.26 18.03
C THR A 177 -9.56 8.75 16.66
N VAL A 178 -8.68 7.76 16.62
CA VAL A 178 -8.20 7.17 15.36
C VAL A 178 -8.87 5.81 15.12
N LYS A 179 -9.36 5.60 13.90
CA LYS A 179 -9.90 4.33 13.45
C LYS A 179 -9.13 3.85 12.22
N LEU A 180 -8.82 2.56 12.16
CA LEU A 180 -8.26 1.95 10.97
C LEU A 180 -9.38 1.25 10.18
N THR A 181 -9.28 1.22 8.85
CA THR A 181 -10.19 0.41 8.02
C THR A 181 -9.89 -1.09 8.16
N GLN A 182 -8.64 -1.45 8.44
CA GLN A 182 -8.16 -2.79 8.77
C GLN A 182 -6.88 -2.70 9.62
N ASP A 183 -6.61 -3.72 10.44
CA ASP A 183 -5.46 -3.77 11.34
C ASP A 183 -4.59 -5.04 11.16
N GLY A 184 -4.67 -5.68 9.99
CA GLY A 184 -4.02 -6.97 9.71
C GLY A 184 -4.71 -8.16 10.41
N ASP A 185 -5.94 -7.97 10.87
CA ASP A 185 -6.75 -8.88 11.68
C ASP A 185 -7.81 -9.65 10.87
N ARG A 186 -7.83 -9.45 9.55
CA ARG A 186 -8.73 -10.11 8.59
C ARG A 186 -7.95 -10.97 7.62
N SER A 187 -8.55 -12.07 7.18
CA SER A 187 -7.98 -12.94 6.13
C SER A 187 -7.85 -12.23 4.78
N PHE A 188 -8.80 -11.36 4.45
CA PHE A 188 -8.77 -10.48 3.26
C PHE A 188 -9.72 -9.30 3.45
N GLY A 189 -9.57 -8.26 2.62
CA GLY A 189 -10.40 -7.06 2.66
C GLY A 189 -10.33 -6.31 4.00
N PRO A 190 -11.12 -5.26 4.23
CA PRO A 190 -12.39 -4.90 3.61
C PRO A 190 -12.28 -4.53 2.13
N CYS A 191 -13.38 -4.74 1.41
CA CYS A 191 -13.50 -4.24 0.04
C CYS A 191 -13.45 -2.71 0.00
N VAL A 192 -13.09 -2.12 -1.14
CA VAL A 192 -12.94 -0.65 -1.32
C VAL A 192 -14.21 0.15 -1.00
N ASP A 193 -15.39 -0.42 -1.21
CA ASP A 193 -16.68 0.16 -0.84
C ASP A 193 -16.90 0.11 0.68
N GLU A 194 -16.55 -1.00 1.33
CA GLU A 194 -16.57 -1.13 2.78
C GLU A 194 -15.58 -0.15 3.45
N ARG A 195 -14.38 0.01 2.89
CA ARG A 195 -13.38 1.00 3.35
C ARG A 195 -13.91 2.42 3.34
N ALA A 196 -14.62 2.82 2.27
CA ALA A 196 -15.28 4.13 2.20
C ALA A 196 -16.39 4.26 3.27
N ARG A 197 -17.23 3.21 3.41
CA ARG A 197 -18.32 3.17 4.38
C ARG A 197 -17.84 3.30 5.83
N ILE A 198 -16.67 2.74 6.18
CA ILE A 198 -16.08 2.88 7.53
C ILE A 198 -15.83 4.36 7.84
N GLY A 199 -15.25 5.12 6.90
CA GLY A 199 -15.04 6.56 7.02
C GLY A 199 -16.35 7.32 7.25
N ASN A 200 -17.34 7.06 6.40
CA ASN A 200 -18.64 7.73 6.45
C ASN A 200 -19.40 7.42 7.75
N THR A 201 -19.45 6.15 8.17
CA THR A 201 -20.14 5.70 9.38
C THR A 201 -19.48 6.25 10.65
N ALA A 202 -18.17 6.48 10.61
CA ALA A 202 -17.45 7.08 11.72
C ALA A 202 -17.70 8.59 11.86
N HIS A 203 -18.35 9.23 10.88
CA HIS A 203 -18.44 10.68 10.78
C HIS A 203 -17.06 11.34 10.91
N ALA A 204 -16.05 10.77 10.23
CA ALA A 204 -14.68 11.23 10.35
C ALA A 204 -14.52 12.69 9.89
N ASP A 205 -13.74 13.48 10.63
CA ASP A 205 -13.36 14.83 10.22
C ASP A 205 -12.38 14.78 9.02
N ALA A 206 -11.56 13.73 8.93
CA ALA A 206 -10.65 13.49 7.82
C ALA A 206 -10.39 11.99 7.62
N VAL A 207 -10.22 11.59 6.35
CA VAL A 207 -9.84 10.24 5.96
C VAL A 207 -8.60 10.29 5.05
N VAL A 208 -7.63 9.41 5.29
CA VAL A 208 -6.46 9.25 4.42
C VAL A 208 -6.24 7.80 4.08
N SER A 209 -6.12 7.49 2.79
CA SER A 209 -5.69 6.17 2.31
C SER A 209 -4.19 6.18 2.06
N LEU A 210 -3.48 5.24 2.68
CA LEU A 210 -2.03 5.10 2.56
C LEU A 210 -1.72 4.04 1.53
N HIS A 211 -0.88 4.38 0.56
CA HIS A 211 -0.45 3.50 -0.52
C HIS A 211 1.02 3.75 -0.90
N ALA A 212 1.57 2.85 -1.72
CA ALA A 212 2.79 3.07 -2.47
C ALA A 212 2.64 2.49 -3.88
N ASP A 213 3.19 3.18 -4.87
CA ASP A 213 2.91 2.88 -6.28
C ASP A 213 3.89 1.82 -6.84
N GLY A 214 3.54 1.25 -7.99
CA GLY A 214 4.39 0.38 -8.79
C GLY A 214 4.48 0.88 -10.22
N SER A 215 5.60 1.51 -10.56
CA SER A 215 5.86 2.07 -11.90
C SER A 215 7.23 1.68 -12.45
N ALA A 216 7.58 2.11 -13.65
CA ALA A 216 8.88 1.81 -14.26
C ALA A 216 10.06 2.31 -13.40
N VAL A 217 11.22 1.67 -13.52
CA VAL A 217 12.45 2.15 -12.87
C VAL A 217 12.80 3.55 -13.39
N GLY A 218 13.21 4.46 -12.52
CA GLY A 218 13.43 5.88 -12.83
C GLY A 218 12.22 6.77 -12.52
N ASN A 219 11.02 6.20 -12.45
CA ASN A 219 9.84 6.87 -11.92
C ASN A 219 9.93 6.90 -10.40
N ARG A 220 9.86 8.09 -9.81
CA ARG A 220 10.05 8.30 -8.37
C ARG A 220 9.18 9.42 -7.85
N GLY A 221 9.01 9.47 -6.54
CA GLY A 221 8.35 10.54 -5.81
C GLY A 221 6.91 10.21 -5.43
N PHE A 222 6.40 11.00 -4.49
CA PHE A 222 5.06 10.81 -3.95
C PHE A 222 4.00 11.52 -4.79
N HIS A 223 2.76 11.10 -4.68
CA HIS A 223 1.63 11.92 -5.12
C HIS A 223 0.39 11.71 -4.26
N VAL A 224 -0.38 12.78 -4.07
CA VAL A 224 -1.65 12.77 -3.34
C VAL A 224 -2.79 12.81 -4.36
N ILE A 225 -3.68 11.83 -4.28
CA ILE A 225 -4.84 11.72 -5.15
C ILE A 225 -6.05 12.37 -4.47
N LEU A 226 -6.61 13.35 -5.17
CA LEU A 226 -7.77 14.13 -4.76
C LEU A 226 -9.02 13.63 -5.49
N PRO A 227 -10.20 13.63 -4.83
CA PRO A 227 -11.45 13.33 -5.52
C PRO A 227 -11.77 14.41 -6.55
N ALA A 228 -12.04 14.00 -7.79
CA ALA A 228 -12.74 14.86 -8.74
C ALA A 228 -14.15 15.17 -8.22
N SER A 229 -14.74 16.26 -8.69
CA SER A 229 -16.15 16.56 -8.49
C SER A 229 -17.00 15.62 -9.36
N VAL A 230 -17.63 14.63 -8.73
CA VAL A 230 -18.41 13.56 -9.37
C VAL A 230 -19.84 13.61 -8.84
N HIS A 231 -20.80 13.45 -9.75
CA HIS A 231 -22.21 13.21 -9.42
C HIS A 231 -22.77 12.17 -10.40
N ALA A 232 -22.66 10.90 -10.04
CA ALA A 232 -23.08 9.79 -10.90
C ALA A 232 -23.32 8.52 -10.07
N GLY A 233 -24.44 7.83 -10.34
CA GLY A 233 -24.85 6.65 -9.58
C GLY A 233 -24.96 6.96 -8.08
N ALA A 234 -24.28 6.17 -7.25
CA ALA A 234 -24.24 6.40 -5.79
C ALA A 234 -23.11 7.36 -5.36
N ALA A 235 -22.28 7.86 -6.28
CA ALA A 235 -21.19 8.77 -5.97
C ALA A 235 -21.63 10.23 -6.06
N ASP A 236 -21.43 10.98 -4.97
CA ASP A 236 -21.53 12.45 -4.93
C ASP A 236 -20.39 13.03 -4.09
N THR A 237 -19.31 13.42 -4.77
CA THR A 237 -18.13 14.01 -4.13
C THR A 237 -18.13 15.54 -4.18
N ARG A 238 -19.14 16.18 -4.77
CA ARG A 238 -19.24 17.65 -4.84
C ARG A 238 -19.14 18.31 -3.45
N PRO A 239 -19.75 17.78 -2.38
CA PRO A 239 -19.66 18.41 -1.05
C PRO A 239 -18.28 18.33 -0.41
N ILE A 240 -17.43 17.38 -0.83
CA ILE A 240 -16.13 17.11 -0.20
C ILE A 240 -14.94 17.48 -1.07
N ALA A 241 -15.13 17.82 -2.35
CA ALA A 241 -14.02 18.03 -3.28
C ALA A 241 -13.09 19.17 -2.84
N ALA A 242 -13.65 20.29 -2.36
CA ALA A 242 -12.86 21.43 -1.91
C ALA A 242 -12.11 21.15 -0.60
N SER A 243 -12.78 20.58 0.41
CA SER A 243 -12.14 20.24 1.69
C SER A 243 -11.11 19.11 1.54
N SER A 244 -11.35 18.14 0.64
CA SER A 244 -10.38 17.09 0.32
C SER A 244 -9.15 17.66 -0.40
N ARG A 245 -9.33 18.70 -1.23
CA ARG A 245 -8.19 19.40 -1.84
C ARG A 245 -7.34 20.10 -0.79
N ASP A 246 -7.94 20.86 0.13
CA ASP A 246 -7.20 21.52 1.23
C ASP A 246 -6.45 20.49 2.09
N LEU A 247 -7.12 19.40 2.48
CA LEU A 247 -6.48 18.27 3.17
C LEU A 247 -5.28 17.71 2.38
N GLY A 248 -5.45 17.47 1.09
CA GLY A 248 -4.40 16.89 0.25
C GLY A 248 -3.21 17.81 0.01
N GLU A 249 -3.45 19.12 -0.17
CA GLU A 249 -2.40 20.13 -0.32
C GLU A 249 -1.55 20.26 0.96
N ARG A 250 -2.20 20.25 2.14
CA ARG A 250 -1.51 20.27 3.44
C ARG A 250 -0.71 19.00 3.67
N ILE A 251 -1.26 17.83 3.38
CA ILE A 251 -0.54 16.56 3.45
C ILE A 251 0.67 16.59 2.50
N ALA A 252 0.51 17.02 1.25
CA ALA A 252 1.62 17.06 0.29
C ALA A 252 2.77 17.97 0.77
N GLY A 253 2.47 19.19 1.21
CA GLY A 253 3.49 20.13 1.69
C GLY A 253 4.22 19.64 2.94
N LEU A 254 3.49 19.06 3.89
CA LEU A 254 4.05 18.58 5.16
C LEU A 254 4.80 17.27 4.98
N PHE A 255 4.36 16.41 4.06
CA PHE A 255 5.09 15.23 3.64
C PHE A 255 6.45 15.59 3.05
N VAL A 256 6.51 16.56 2.12
CA VAL A 256 7.78 17.07 1.57
C VAL A 256 8.68 17.60 2.68
N ARG A 257 8.14 18.41 3.59
CA ARG A 257 8.92 19.02 4.67
C ARG A 257 9.56 17.97 5.59
N GLU A 258 8.82 16.95 5.99
CA GLU A 258 9.32 15.95 6.95
C GLU A 258 10.21 14.89 6.28
N THR A 259 9.89 14.48 5.06
CA THR A 259 10.59 13.36 4.39
C THR A 259 11.72 13.80 3.48
N GLY A 260 11.65 15.01 2.91
CA GLY A 260 12.48 15.46 1.81
C GLY A 260 12.17 14.79 0.46
N SER A 261 11.09 13.99 0.37
CA SER A 261 10.70 13.32 -0.87
C SER A 261 10.13 14.32 -1.87
N ALA A 262 10.60 14.22 -3.12
CA ALA A 262 10.09 15.04 -4.21
C ALA A 262 8.70 14.57 -4.66
N PRO A 263 7.88 15.48 -5.21
CA PRO A 263 6.70 15.10 -5.99
C PRO A 263 7.02 14.11 -7.10
N SER A 264 6.04 13.29 -7.45
CA SER A 264 6.15 12.30 -8.52
C SER A 264 6.58 12.94 -9.85
N ASN A 265 7.58 12.34 -10.49
CA ASN A 265 8.05 12.74 -11.82
C ASN A 265 7.30 12.05 -12.97
N TYR A 266 6.27 11.26 -12.69
CA TYR A 266 5.57 10.42 -13.67
C TYR A 266 4.04 10.51 -13.59
N VAL A 267 3.49 11.09 -12.51
CA VAL A 267 2.06 11.37 -12.33
C VAL A 267 1.91 12.71 -11.62
N GLY A 268 0.87 13.49 -11.98
CA GLY A 268 0.55 14.75 -11.30
C GLY A 268 1.37 15.95 -11.74
N ASP A 269 1.95 15.90 -12.94
CA ASP A 269 2.61 17.01 -13.63
C ASP A 269 3.67 17.74 -12.78
N GLY A 270 4.38 16.98 -11.92
CA GLY A 270 5.42 17.50 -11.02
C GLY A 270 4.89 18.26 -9.80
N THR A 271 3.56 18.43 -9.66
CA THR A 271 2.94 19.08 -8.50
C THR A 271 2.80 18.14 -7.30
N GLY A 272 2.79 16.83 -7.55
CA GLY A 272 2.49 15.82 -6.53
C GLY A 272 1.01 15.73 -6.19
N LEU A 273 0.13 16.39 -6.94
CA LEU A 273 -1.32 16.33 -6.78
C LEU A 273 -1.97 15.77 -8.05
N VAL A 274 -2.92 14.86 -7.88
CA VAL A 274 -3.61 14.20 -9.00
C VAL A 274 -5.10 14.17 -8.73
N VAL A 275 -5.92 14.72 -9.62
CA VAL A 275 -7.38 14.67 -9.48
C VAL A 275 -7.91 13.45 -10.25
N ARG A 276 -8.63 12.55 -9.57
CA ARG A 276 -9.14 11.30 -10.17
C ARG A 276 -10.62 11.08 -9.86
N LYS A 277 -11.29 10.31 -10.73
CA LYS A 277 -12.74 10.01 -10.66
C LYS A 277 -13.08 8.52 -10.66
N ASP A 278 -12.07 7.65 -10.58
CA ASP A 278 -12.19 6.21 -10.83
C ASP A 278 -11.87 5.33 -9.60
N LEU A 279 -11.67 5.95 -8.44
CA LEU A 279 -11.30 5.28 -7.19
C LEU A 279 -12.53 5.18 -6.27
N GLY A 280 -13.02 3.97 -6.03
CA GLY A 280 -14.21 3.75 -5.20
C GLY A 280 -14.08 4.28 -3.78
N GLY A 281 -12.88 4.16 -3.19
CA GLY A 281 -12.59 4.73 -1.89
C GLY A 281 -12.76 6.24 -1.82
N LEU A 282 -12.57 6.97 -2.94
CA LEU A 282 -12.83 8.41 -3.06
C LEU A 282 -14.29 8.69 -3.45
N ASN A 283 -14.77 8.05 -4.51
CA ASN A 283 -16.09 8.30 -5.09
C ASN A 283 -17.25 8.06 -4.10
N LEU A 284 -17.08 7.11 -3.17
CA LEU A 284 -18.07 6.76 -2.16
C LEU A 284 -17.90 7.51 -0.83
N SER A 285 -16.87 8.36 -0.70
CA SER A 285 -16.65 9.12 0.54
C SER A 285 -17.65 10.27 0.66
N THR A 286 -18.25 10.43 1.84
CA THR A 286 -19.11 11.58 2.20
C THR A 286 -18.42 12.55 3.16
N VAL A 287 -17.16 12.28 3.50
CA VAL A 287 -16.29 13.09 4.37
C VAL A 287 -14.98 13.43 3.62
N PRO A 288 -14.23 14.47 4.03
CA PRO A 288 -12.97 14.84 3.38
C PRO A 288 -12.01 13.65 3.31
N LYS A 289 -11.57 13.28 2.10
CA LYS A 289 -10.73 12.10 1.88
C LYS A 289 -9.73 12.28 0.76
N VAL A 290 -8.52 11.79 0.97
CA VAL A 290 -7.46 11.69 -0.05
C VAL A 290 -6.77 10.33 -0.01
N PHE A 291 -6.03 9.99 -1.08
CA PHE A 291 -5.04 8.92 -1.07
C PHE A 291 -3.65 9.55 -1.15
N ILE A 292 -2.66 8.94 -0.52
CA ILE A 292 -1.25 9.27 -0.74
C ILE A 292 -0.50 8.02 -1.20
N GLU A 293 0.09 8.14 -2.38
CA GLU A 293 1.08 7.21 -2.91
C GLU A 293 2.46 7.71 -2.47
N CYS A 294 3.07 7.03 -1.50
CA CYS A 294 4.24 7.54 -0.78
C CYS A 294 5.56 7.49 -1.58
N GLY A 295 5.58 6.76 -2.69
CA GLY A 295 6.74 6.56 -3.57
C GLY A 295 6.55 5.33 -4.44
N ASN A 296 7.48 5.08 -5.38
CA ASN A 296 7.43 3.93 -6.28
C ASN A 296 8.22 2.73 -5.70
N MET A 297 7.54 1.65 -5.32
CA MET A 297 8.19 0.44 -4.80
C MET A 297 9.10 -0.27 -5.80
N ARG A 298 8.92 -0.03 -7.11
CA ARG A 298 9.71 -0.67 -8.17
C ARG A 298 10.99 0.08 -8.50
N ASP A 299 11.14 1.32 -8.07
CA ASP A 299 12.40 2.06 -8.14
C ASP A 299 13.24 1.83 -6.89
N THR A 300 14.54 1.57 -7.05
CA THR A 300 15.42 1.19 -5.94
C THR A 300 15.64 2.30 -4.92
N LYS A 301 15.57 3.59 -5.33
CA LYS A 301 15.77 4.71 -4.41
C LYS A 301 14.54 4.93 -3.54
N ASP A 302 13.35 4.91 -4.14
CA ASP A 302 12.11 5.00 -3.38
C ASP A 302 11.93 3.75 -2.51
N ALA A 303 12.22 2.54 -3.02
CA ALA A 303 12.18 1.32 -2.22
C ALA A 303 13.09 1.37 -0.99
N ALA A 304 14.29 1.98 -1.09
CA ALA A 304 15.19 2.16 0.05
C ALA A 304 14.59 3.09 1.13
N LEU A 305 13.83 4.11 0.72
CA LEU A 305 13.09 4.98 1.64
C LEU A 305 11.92 4.23 2.29
N LEU A 306 11.07 3.58 1.48
CA LEU A 306 9.88 2.87 1.95
C LEU A 306 10.22 1.71 2.91
N THR A 307 11.37 1.05 2.72
CA THR A 307 11.85 -0.02 3.61
C THR A 307 12.56 0.49 4.87
N SER A 308 12.95 1.77 4.92
CA SER A 308 13.57 2.40 6.08
C SER A 308 12.54 2.76 7.16
N GLY A 309 12.68 2.17 8.35
CA GLY A 309 11.81 2.49 9.49
C GLY A 309 11.88 3.97 9.92
N ALA A 310 13.06 4.58 9.82
CA ALA A 310 13.24 6.00 10.14
C ALA A 310 12.55 6.92 9.12
N TRP A 311 12.53 6.53 7.84
CA TRP A 311 11.80 7.29 6.83
C TRP A 311 10.30 7.10 6.96
N ARG A 312 9.81 5.88 7.27
CA ARG A 312 8.38 5.65 7.55
C ARG A 312 7.86 6.46 8.74
N GLU A 313 8.69 6.67 9.76
CA GLU A 313 8.36 7.59 10.86
C GLU A 313 8.20 9.04 10.38
N LYS A 314 9.09 9.51 9.52
CA LYS A 314 8.98 10.85 8.91
C LYS A 314 7.75 10.98 8.01
N ALA A 315 7.46 9.96 7.21
CA ALA A 315 6.26 9.89 6.38
C ALA A 315 5.00 9.96 7.24
N ALA A 316 4.89 9.13 8.28
CA ALA A 316 3.77 9.14 9.22
C ALA A 316 3.58 10.50 9.88
N ARG A 317 4.69 11.15 10.30
CA ARG A 317 4.66 12.50 10.86
C ARG A 317 4.18 13.54 9.85
N GLY A 318 4.74 13.57 8.64
CA GLY A 318 4.36 14.53 7.60
C GLY A 318 2.87 14.43 7.24
N ILE A 319 2.33 13.22 7.12
CA ILE A 319 0.91 13.01 6.85
C ILE A 319 0.07 13.45 8.06
N SER A 320 0.46 13.06 9.28
CA SER A 320 -0.28 13.42 10.51
C SER A 320 -0.34 14.92 10.72
N GLU A 321 0.78 15.63 10.54
CA GLU A 321 0.85 17.09 10.67
C GLU A 321 0.04 17.79 9.57
N GLY A 322 0.00 17.23 8.35
CA GLY A 322 -0.90 17.71 7.30
C GLY A 322 -2.37 17.63 7.68
N ILE A 323 -2.78 16.52 8.31
CA ILE A 323 -4.14 16.35 8.85
C ILE A 323 -4.40 17.32 10.00
N VAL A 324 -3.45 17.48 10.94
CA VAL A 324 -3.57 18.45 12.04
C VAL A 324 -3.78 19.86 11.50
N GLY A 325 -2.95 20.28 10.54
CA GLY A 325 -3.10 21.57 9.88
C GLY A 325 -4.47 21.75 9.25
N PHE A 326 -4.98 20.72 8.54
CA PHE A 326 -6.32 20.76 7.96
C PHE A 326 -7.43 20.93 9.02
N LEU A 327 -7.32 20.22 10.15
CA LEU A 327 -8.33 20.25 11.20
C LEU A 327 -8.31 21.53 12.06
N HIS A 328 -7.24 22.31 12.01
CA HIS A 328 -7.10 23.59 12.72
C HIS A 328 -7.49 24.81 11.88
N GLY A 329 -7.51 24.68 10.55
CA GLY A 329 -7.80 25.78 9.60
C GLY A 329 -6.55 26.52 9.17
#